data_AF-A0A947JHD7-F1
#
_entry.id   AF-A0A947JHD7-F1
#
_cell.length_a   1.000
_cell.length_b   1.000
_cell.length_c   1.000
_cell.angle_alpha   90.00
_cell.angle_beta   90.00
_cell.angle_gamma   90.00
#
_symmetry.space_group_name_H-M   'P 1'
#
loop_
_entity.id
_entity.type
_entity.pdbx_description
1 polymer ?
#
loop_
_entity_poly.entity_id
_entity_poly.type
_entity_poly.pdbx_seq_one_letter_code
_entity_poly.pdbx_strand_id
1 'polypeptide(L)'
;MNSKLSELKSELEYRQKDVAFASRRKGRSRYTLLREGNPRKILIHGSPFLVTMNKDDKMEVLTGRSILIEDGIIIKVMKSSELSQIDLTEVDLIYDAEQRGGIVVTPGFVNAHAHPPMYLLRSTLTFSEDNLEATLKGMAELEGKMTEDDFFLGAVGDFTEQQKSGITTTLSHYGIFDPIDNAAKLTGHEVINAISAVSNSHPKNTPALVERYLKNASKYYTQPAMAIHYLAKASPAVLKRLAIIQKKYKALFTLHVAETKQSLEKSIKKFGEHPVKVLDRFGLLNSRTLMSHVVHVGREEVELILKRKAGIVHLPTSNLLHRSGNFDYPLFHRQKATKQIALGTDSVVSKNRLDLLTEALQTKTMHQHKKIVPYSDLFNMITAQGARLLGLPKVGKLLPGYRADVAFWKLKDRGFLPYNSNDPKTLVSNMITYGGRSVRDLMVNGSFVISNRTHNYINESKLLLQLQQAHMELRKRL
;
A
#
# COMPACT_ATOMS: atom_id res chain seq x y z
N MET A 1 -24.07 -22.85 38.66
CA MET A 1 -23.74 -22.30 37.32
C MET A 1 -23.42 -20.79 37.32
N ASN A 2 -23.27 -20.13 38.48
CA ASN A 2 -23.13 -18.66 38.57
C ASN A 2 -21.77 -18.11 39.10
N SER A 3 -20.85 -18.93 39.62
CA SER A 3 -19.62 -18.41 40.25
C SER A 3 -18.57 -17.92 39.26
N LYS A 4 -18.36 -18.66 38.16
CA LYS A 4 -17.37 -18.31 37.13
C LYS A 4 -17.77 -17.07 36.34
N LEU A 5 -19.09 -16.86 36.16
CA LEU A 5 -19.63 -15.70 35.47
C LEU A 5 -19.62 -14.45 36.36
N SER A 6 -19.77 -14.58 37.68
CA SER A 6 -19.64 -13.46 38.63
C SER A 6 -18.19 -13.03 38.81
N GLU A 7 -17.23 -13.97 38.86
CA GLU A 7 -15.79 -13.66 38.90
C GLU A 7 -15.34 -12.91 37.63
N LEU A 8 -15.75 -13.41 36.45
CA LEU A 8 -15.49 -12.75 35.17
C LEU A 8 -16.07 -11.33 35.12
N LYS A 9 -17.23 -11.09 35.74
CA LYS A 9 -17.83 -9.75 35.81
C LYS A 9 -17.06 -8.84 36.76
N SER A 10 -16.65 -9.33 37.93
CA SER A 10 -15.89 -8.54 38.90
C SER A 10 -14.49 -8.13 38.40
N GLU A 11 -13.84 -8.96 37.58
CA GLU A 11 -12.52 -8.65 37.00
C GLU A 11 -12.58 -7.61 35.87
N LEU A 12 -13.74 -7.41 35.25
CA LEU A 12 -13.93 -6.45 34.15
C LEU A 12 -14.23 -5.02 34.62
N GLU A 13 -14.49 -4.80 35.91
CA GLU A 13 -15.02 -3.53 36.45
C GLU A 13 -13.98 -2.51 36.95
N TYR A 14 -12.67 -2.73 36.78
CA TYR A 14 -11.64 -1.78 37.27
C TYR A 14 -10.85 -1.08 36.16
N ARG A 15 -11.05 0.25 36.00
CA ARG A 15 -10.12 1.15 35.29
C ARG A 15 -9.33 1.96 36.30
N GLN A 16 -8.16 1.48 36.72
CA GLN A 16 -7.12 2.41 37.19
C GLN A 16 -6.61 3.19 35.97
N LYS A 17 -6.61 4.52 36.09
CA LYS A 17 -6.02 5.44 35.13
C LYS A 17 -4.53 5.12 35.03
N ASP A 18 -4.08 4.63 33.88
CA ASP A 18 -2.66 4.48 33.58
C ASP A 18 -1.95 5.82 33.81
N VAL A 19 -1.11 5.82 34.85
CA VAL A 19 -0.31 6.94 35.31
C VAL A 19 0.72 7.32 34.24
N ALA A 20 0.95 8.62 34.14
CA ALA A 20 1.80 9.30 33.17
C ALA A 20 3.15 8.62 32.90
N PHE A 21 3.51 8.61 31.60
CA PHE A 21 4.80 8.19 31.08
C PHE A 21 5.93 9.09 31.60
N ALA A 22 6.85 8.51 32.39
CA ALA A 22 8.16 9.09 32.67
C ALA A 22 9.20 8.45 31.73
N SER A 23 9.75 9.22 30.79
CA SER A 23 10.91 8.83 30.00
C SER A 23 12.13 8.66 30.91
N ARG A 24 12.68 7.45 31.04
CA ARG A 24 13.99 7.24 31.69
C ARG A 24 15.14 7.57 30.73
N ARG A 25 15.29 8.86 30.45
CA ARG A 25 16.53 9.68 30.39
C ARG A 25 16.19 11.01 29.70
N LYS A 26 16.56 12.12 30.35
CA LYS A 26 16.33 13.54 29.99
C LYS A 26 14.90 14.08 29.96
N GLY A 27 13.93 13.52 30.71
CA GLY A 27 12.67 14.23 30.99
C GLY A 27 11.87 14.75 29.78
N ARG A 28 12.03 14.12 28.60
CA ARG A 28 11.36 14.52 27.37
C ARG A 28 10.47 13.38 26.91
N SER A 29 9.18 13.68 26.77
CA SER A 29 8.23 12.72 26.20
C SER A 29 8.63 12.39 24.75
N ARG A 30 8.28 11.20 24.24
CA ARG A 30 8.43 10.86 22.80
C ARG A 30 7.87 11.96 21.89
N TYR A 31 6.80 12.62 22.31
CA TYR A 31 6.18 13.72 21.57
C TYR A 31 7.05 14.97 21.52
N THR A 32 7.86 15.21 22.56
CA THR A 32 8.82 16.32 22.60
C THR A 32 9.98 16.05 21.64
N LEU A 33 10.53 14.84 21.63
CA LEU A 33 11.63 14.46 20.73
C LEU A 33 11.22 14.52 19.25
N LEU A 34 10.04 13.98 18.90
CA LEU A 34 9.52 14.01 17.53
C LEU A 34 9.20 15.44 17.03
N ARG A 35 9.09 16.43 17.93
CA ARG A 35 8.93 17.85 17.57
C ARG A 35 10.26 18.58 17.41
N GLU A 36 11.32 18.09 18.05
CA GLU A 36 12.68 18.69 18.03
C GLU A 36 13.56 18.13 16.90
N GLY A 37 13.18 17.01 16.27
CA GLY A 37 13.86 16.41 15.11
C GLY A 37 13.51 14.93 14.93
N ASN A 38 13.97 14.31 13.83
CA ASN A 38 13.85 12.86 13.65
C ASN A 38 14.98 12.16 14.41
N PRO A 39 14.68 11.24 15.36
CA PRO A 39 15.70 10.48 16.06
C PRO A 39 16.46 9.59 15.07
N ARG A 40 17.77 9.56 15.20
CA ARG A 40 18.66 8.84 14.28
C ARG A 40 18.73 7.36 14.64
N LYS A 41 18.99 7.06 15.92
CA LYS A 41 19.12 5.71 16.45
C LYS A 41 17.91 5.38 17.33
N ILE A 42 17.07 4.47 16.87
CA ILE A 42 15.79 4.09 17.50
C ILE A 42 15.83 2.62 17.90
N LEU A 43 15.44 2.33 19.14
CA LEU A 43 15.24 0.97 19.61
C LEU A 43 13.75 0.69 19.80
N ILE A 44 13.20 -0.26 19.05
CA ILE A 44 11.91 -0.89 19.36
C ILE A 44 12.21 -2.05 20.31
N HIS A 45 11.90 -1.88 21.58
CA HIS A 45 12.24 -2.83 22.64
C HIS A 45 11.06 -3.74 22.97
N GLY A 46 11.29 -5.05 23.07
CA GLY A 46 10.37 -5.93 23.80
C GLY A 46 9.08 -6.30 23.09
N SER A 47 9.02 -6.25 21.75
CA SER A 47 7.80 -6.64 21.04
C SER A 47 7.46 -8.11 21.33
N PRO A 48 6.25 -8.42 21.86
CA PRO A 48 5.85 -9.80 22.13
C PRO A 48 5.82 -10.65 20.85
N PHE A 49 5.42 -10.04 19.71
CA PHE A 49 5.39 -10.70 18.41
C PHE A 49 5.85 -9.75 17.30
N LEU A 50 6.86 -10.19 16.55
CA LEU A 50 7.29 -9.58 15.30
C LEU A 50 6.85 -10.51 14.16
N VAL A 51 5.94 -10.04 13.30
CA VAL A 51 5.48 -10.77 12.11
C VAL A 51 6.25 -10.25 10.90
N THR A 52 6.92 -11.12 10.15
CA THR A 52 7.65 -10.69 8.95
C THR A 52 7.80 -11.82 7.93
N MET A 53 8.43 -11.51 6.79
CA MET A 53 8.88 -12.50 5.82
C MET A 53 10.37 -12.74 6.02
N ASN A 54 10.81 -14.00 6.02
CA ASN A 54 12.23 -14.33 6.09
C ASN A 54 12.93 -14.16 4.74
N LYS A 55 14.21 -14.52 4.65
CA LYS A 55 15.01 -14.42 3.41
C LYS A 55 14.42 -15.21 2.23
N ASP A 56 13.67 -16.27 2.50
CA ASP A 56 13.08 -17.18 1.49
C ASP A 56 11.61 -16.83 1.18
N ASP A 57 11.15 -15.64 1.58
CA ASP A 57 9.75 -15.19 1.44
C ASP A 57 8.74 -16.13 2.13
N LYS A 58 9.12 -16.72 3.27
CA LYS A 58 8.20 -17.44 4.16
C LYS A 58 7.83 -16.58 5.36
N MET A 59 6.54 -16.57 5.71
CA MET A 59 6.04 -15.79 6.84
C MET A 59 6.49 -16.42 8.16
N GLU A 60 7.04 -15.60 9.05
CA GLU A 60 7.46 -15.97 10.39
C GLU A 60 6.81 -15.05 11.42
N VAL A 61 6.50 -15.62 12.58
CA VAL A 61 6.07 -14.89 13.77
C VAL A 61 7.10 -15.15 14.85
N LEU A 62 7.96 -14.17 15.10
CA LEU A 62 9.05 -14.25 16.06
C LEU A 62 8.58 -13.70 17.40
N THR A 63 8.81 -14.46 18.48
CA THR A 63 8.43 -14.05 19.84
C THR A 63 9.56 -13.26 20.52
N GLY A 64 9.18 -12.28 21.34
CA GLY A 64 10.08 -11.54 22.23
C GLY A 64 11.27 -10.91 21.50
N ARG A 65 10.99 -10.02 20.54
CA ARG A 65 12.02 -9.40 19.68
C ARG A 65 12.18 -7.90 19.93
N SER A 66 13.41 -7.44 19.75
CA SER A 66 13.75 -6.02 19.69
C SER A 66 14.38 -5.68 18.34
N ILE A 67 14.18 -4.46 17.86
CA ILE A 67 14.68 -3.96 16.57
C ILE A 67 15.50 -2.69 16.83
N LEU A 68 16.76 -2.68 16.40
CA LEU A 68 17.59 -1.48 16.37
C LEU A 68 17.56 -0.89 14.96
N ILE A 69 17.24 0.40 14.88
CA ILE A 69 17.16 1.19 13.65
C ILE A 69 18.17 2.32 13.75
N GLU A 70 18.88 2.60 12.67
CA GLU A 70 19.78 3.75 12.53
C GLU A 70 19.61 4.35 11.14
N ASP A 71 19.43 5.67 11.07
CA ASP A 71 19.28 6.41 9.79
C ASP A 71 18.18 5.82 8.88
N GLY A 72 17.07 5.38 9.49
CA GLY A 72 15.95 4.77 8.77
C GLY A 72 16.18 3.35 8.26
N ILE A 73 17.29 2.72 8.62
CA ILE A 73 17.63 1.33 8.27
C ILE A 73 17.60 0.44 9.51
N ILE A 74 17.00 -0.73 9.39
CA ILE A 74 17.05 -1.77 10.42
C ILE A 74 18.47 -2.32 10.45
N ILE A 75 19.20 -2.10 11.55
CA ILE A 75 20.57 -2.59 11.72
C ILE A 75 20.57 -3.98 12.34
N LYS A 76 19.66 -4.23 13.29
CA LYS A 76 19.62 -5.49 14.03
C LYS A 76 18.20 -5.86 14.42
N VAL A 77 17.88 -7.16 14.32
CA VAL A 77 16.69 -7.78 14.90
C VAL A 77 17.17 -8.87 15.85
N MET A 78 16.84 -8.78 17.13
CA MET A 78 17.42 -9.62 18.18
C MET A 78 16.38 -10.08 19.19
N LYS A 79 16.68 -11.11 19.97
CA LYS A 79 15.85 -11.48 21.12
C LYS A 79 15.93 -10.36 22.15
N SER A 80 14.83 -10.08 22.83
CA SER A 80 14.80 -9.05 23.87
C SER A 80 15.75 -9.35 25.04
N SER A 81 16.05 -10.63 25.29
CA SER A 81 17.07 -11.06 26.27
C SER A 81 18.50 -10.65 25.90
N GLU A 82 18.77 -10.30 24.64
CA GLU A 82 20.09 -9.89 24.15
C GLU A 82 20.31 -8.38 24.28
N LEU A 83 19.39 -7.64 24.93
CA LEU A 83 19.43 -6.18 25.02
C LEU A 83 20.72 -5.64 25.69
N SER A 84 21.31 -6.41 26.61
CA SER A 84 22.57 -6.04 27.27
C SER A 84 23.74 -5.83 26.30
N GLN A 85 23.62 -6.28 25.04
CA GLN A 85 24.60 -6.04 23.98
C GLN A 85 24.47 -4.66 23.33
N ILE A 86 23.45 -3.88 23.66
CA ILE A 86 23.20 -2.56 23.09
C ILE A 86 23.54 -1.51 24.14
N ASP A 87 24.42 -0.56 23.79
CA ASP A 87 24.62 0.62 24.61
C ASP A 87 23.41 1.55 24.48
N LEU A 88 22.56 1.55 25.51
CA LEU A 88 21.35 2.38 25.58
C LEU A 88 21.68 3.88 25.74
N THR A 89 22.92 4.26 26.04
CA THR A 89 23.32 5.67 26.11
C THR A 89 23.38 6.33 24.73
N GLU A 90 23.58 5.54 23.68
CA GLU A 90 23.65 6.01 22.29
C GLU A 90 22.30 6.00 21.56
N VAL A 91 21.25 5.50 22.20
CA VAL A 91 19.91 5.41 21.57
C VAL A 91 19.14 6.71 21.81
N ASP A 92 18.75 7.38 20.73
CA ASP A 92 17.99 8.63 20.78
C ASP A 92 16.55 8.42 21.27
N LEU A 93 15.94 7.30 20.87
CA LEU A 93 14.56 6.98 21.19
C LEU A 93 14.37 5.49 21.46
N ILE A 94 13.80 5.17 22.62
CA ILE A 94 13.35 3.82 22.95
C ILE A 94 11.82 3.78 22.84
N TYR A 95 11.31 2.99 21.87
CA TYR A 95 9.92 2.58 21.80
C TYR A 95 9.76 1.29 22.61
N ASP A 96 9.16 1.40 23.79
CA ASP A 96 8.86 0.24 24.63
C ASP A 96 7.57 -0.46 24.15
N ALA A 97 7.73 -1.57 23.43
CA ALA A 97 6.67 -2.40 22.87
C ALA A 97 6.17 -3.49 23.83
N GLU A 98 6.89 -3.77 24.91
CA GLU A 98 6.46 -4.71 25.95
C GLU A 98 5.37 -4.07 26.81
N GLN A 99 5.58 -2.81 27.17
CA GLN A 99 4.59 -1.98 27.85
C GLN A 99 3.36 -1.73 26.97
N ARG A 100 2.30 -1.12 27.54
CA ARG A 100 1.04 -0.76 26.82
C ARG A 100 0.16 -1.95 26.43
N GLY A 101 0.32 -3.08 27.11
CA GLY A 101 -0.41 -4.30 26.82
C GLY A 101 0.15 -5.10 25.65
N GLY A 102 1.42 -4.87 25.29
CA GLY A 102 2.10 -5.54 24.20
C GLY A 102 1.81 -4.93 22.83
N ILE A 103 2.84 -4.69 22.04
CA ILE A 103 2.75 -4.18 20.67
C ILE A 103 3.30 -5.21 19.69
N VAL A 104 2.44 -5.73 18.82
CA VAL A 104 2.83 -6.53 17.66
C VAL A 104 3.42 -5.60 16.61
N VAL A 105 4.53 -6.00 15.98
CA VAL A 105 5.16 -5.22 14.91
C VAL A 105 5.19 -6.00 13.60
N THR A 106 4.91 -5.31 12.50
CA THR A 106 4.96 -5.85 11.13
C THR A 106 5.70 -4.88 10.21
N PRO A 107 6.19 -5.31 9.03
CA PRO A 107 6.49 -4.36 7.98
C PRO A 107 5.28 -3.47 7.71
N GLY A 108 5.53 -2.22 7.36
CA GLY A 108 4.55 -1.37 6.71
C GLY A 108 4.06 -2.00 5.41
N PHE A 109 2.81 -1.77 5.07
CA PHE A 109 2.23 -2.36 3.86
C PHE A 109 2.60 -1.57 2.61
N VAL A 110 2.58 -2.27 1.48
CA VAL A 110 2.94 -1.78 0.15
C VAL A 110 1.71 -1.88 -0.75
N ASN A 111 1.15 -0.72 -1.09
CA ASN A 111 0.02 -0.61 -2.01
C ASN A 111 0.54 -0.52 -3.45
N ALA A 112 0.41 -1.62 -4.19
CA ALA A 112 1.02 -1.71 -5.51
C ALA A 112 0.24 -0.97 -6.61
N HIS A 113 -0.91 -0.35 -6.32
CA HIS A 113 -1.64 0.48 -7.28
C HIS A 113 -2.68 1.37 -6.59
N ALA A 114 -2.60 2.67 -6.84
CA ALA A 114 -3.58 3.65 -6.40
C ALA A 114 -3.74 4.82 -7.40
N HIS A 115 -4.82 5.58 -7.23
CA HIS A 115 -5.06 6.85 -7.90
C HIS A 115 -5.30 7.97 -6.87
N PRO A 116 -4.26 8.45 -6.16
CA PRO A 116 -4.42 9.30 -4.99
C PRO A 116 -5.27 10.55 -5.18
N PRO A 117 -5.15 11.32 -6.28
CA PRO A 117 -5.96 12.51 -6.46
C PRO A 117 -7.47 12.24 -6.54
N MET A 118 -7.88 11.02 -6.91
CA MET A 118 -9.29 10.63 -6.98
C MET A 118 -9.95 10.54 -5.61
N TYR A 119 -9.25 10.83 -4.52
CA TYR A 119 -9.85 10.96 -3.20
C TYR A 119 -11.03 11.93 -3.17
N LEU A 120 -10.91 13.05 -3.88
CA LEU A 120 -11.99 14.04 -4.00
C LEU A 120 -13.16 13.55 -4.85
N LEU A 121 -13.01 12.44 -5.56
CA LEU A 121 -14.08 11.81 -6.34
C LEU A 121 -14.78 10.71 -5.53
N ARG A 122 -14.48 10.56 -4.24
CA ARG A 122 -15.17 9.62 -3.34
C ARG A 122 -16.69 9.72 -3.47
N SER A 123 -17.34 8.56 -3.38
CA SER A 123 -18.80 8.40 -3.51
C SER A 123 -19.34 8.62 -4.92
N THR A 124 -18.54 8.98 -5.93
CA THR A 124 -19.06 9.24 -7.29
C THR A 124 -19.74 8.01 -7.92
N LEU A 125 -19.26 6.78 -7.67
CA LEU A 125 -19.90 5.55 -8.19
C LEU A 125 -21.17 5.15 -7.44
N THR A 126 -21.41 5.65 -6.23
CA THR A 126 -22.55 5.24 -5.41
C THR A 126 -23.82 6.07 -5.66
N PHE A 127 -23.79 7.05 -6.58
CA PHE A 127 -24.92 7.95 -6.84
C PHE A 127 -25.81 7.57 -8.01
N SER A 128 -25.36 6.72 -8.93
CA SER A 128 -26.17 6.31 -10.08
C SER A 128 -26.24 4.79 -10.12
N GLU A 129 -27.24 4.24 -9.45
CA GLU A 129 -27.48 2.80 -9.40
C GLU A 129 -27.79 2.20 -10.79
N ASP A 130 -28.19 3.04 -11.75
CA ASP A 130 -28.81 2.58 -13.00
C ASP A 130 -27.90 2.61 -14.25
N ASN A 131 -26.76 3.32 -14.26
CA ASN A 131 -25.91 3.39 -15.45
C ASN A 131 -24.41 3.63 -15.17
N LEU A 132 -23.67 2.54 -14.98
CA LEU A 132 -22.22 2.54 -14.77
C LEU A 132 -21.44 3.29 -15.86
N GLU A 133 -21.86 3.21 -17.13
CA GLU A 133 -21.16 3.89 -18.22
C GLU A 133 -21.31 5.41 -18.13
N ALA A 134 -22.51 5.90 -17.81
CA ALA A 134 -22.76 7.31 -17.54
C ALA A 134 -21.97 7.80 -16.32
N THR A 135 -21.87 7.00 -15.26
CA THR A 135 -21.07 7.34 -14.06
C THR A 135 -19.60 7.48 -14.38
N LEU A 136 -19.04 6.53 -15.16
CA LEU A 136 -17.63 6.55 -15.55
C LEU A 136 -17.33 7.75 -16.46
N LYS A 137 -18.26 8.10 -17.37
CA LYS A 137 -18.13 9.31 -18.19
C LYS A 137 -18.15 10.58 -17.34
N GLY A 138 -19.13 10.71 -16.44
CA GLY A 138 -19.22 11.84 -15.51
C GLY A 138 -18.00 11.96 -14.59
N MET A 139 -17.39 10.83 -14.20
CA MET A 139 -16.15 10.82 -13.43
C MET A 139 -14.98 11.43 -14.21
N ALA A 140 -14.80 11.05 -15.49
CA ALA A 140 -13.73 11.61 -16.32
C ALA A 140 -13.92 13.12 -16.57
N GLU A 141 -15.17 13.58 -16.68
CA GLU A 141 -15.51 15.00 -16.80
C GLU A 141 -15.19 15.76 -15.51
N LEU A 142 -15.54 15.21 -14.34
CA LEU A 142 -15.16 15.75 -13.03
C LEU A 142 -13.63 15.85 -12.88
N GLU A 143 -12.92 14.77 -13.20
CA GLU A 143 -11.46 14.71 -13.13
C GLU A 143 -10.82 15.77 -14.04
N GLY A 144 -11.37 16.00 -15.24
CA GLY A 144 -10.91 17.04 -16.16
C GLY A 144 -11.13 18.48 -15.67
N LYS A 145 -11.97 18.69 -14.66
CA LYS A 145 -12.26 20.00 -14.04
C LYS A 145 -11.47 20.25 -12.75
N MET A 146 -10.65 19.28 -12.29
CA MET A 146 -9.81 19.43 -11.12
C MET A 146 -8.64 20.39 -11.37
N THR A 147 -8.32 21.21 -10.37
CA THR A 147 -7.14 22.09 -10.37
C THR A 147 -5.93 21.38 -9.75
N GLU A 148 -4.75 21.99 -9.82
CA GLU A 148 -3.57 21.48 -9.11
C GLU A 148 -3.81 21.37 -7.60
N ASP A 149 -4.53 22.32 -7.00
CA ASP A 149 -4.91 22.30 -5.59
C ASP A 149 -5.82 21.12 -5.25
N ASP A 150 -6.80 20.81 -6.12
CA ASP A 150 -7.66 19.64 -5.93
C ASP A 150 -6.84 18.34 -6.01
N PHE A 151 -5.92 18.25 -6.98
CA PHE A 151 -5.06 17.07 -7.12
C PHE A 151 -4.15 16.89 -5.91
N PHE A 152 -3.57 17.98 -5.41
CA PHE A 152 -2.73 17.99 -4.22
C PHE A 152 -3.52 17.57 -2.99
N LEU A 153 -4.65 18.23 -2.72
CA LEU A 153 -5.46 17.98 -1.55
C LEU A 153 -6.05 16.56 -1.56
N GLY A 154 -6.49 16.08 -2.72
CA GLY A 154 -6.92 14.70 -2.92
C GLY A 154 -5.82 13.70 -2.58
N ALA A 155 -4.60 13.92 -3.08
CA ALA A 155 -3.45 13.07 -2.77
C ALA A 155 -3.09 13.08 -1.27
N VAL A 156 -3.19 14.24 -0.58
CA VAL A 156 -3.00 14.32 0.88
C VAL A 156 -4.07 13.50 1.61
N GLY A 157 -5.33 13.60 1.21
CA GLY A 157 -6.42 12.79 1.78
C GLY A 157 -6.18 11.29 1.63
N ASP A 158 -5.73 10.87 0.44
CA ASP A 158 -5.44 9.47 0.12
C ASP A 158 -4.27 8.92 0.95
N PHE A 159 -3.12 9.62 0.96
CA PHE A 159 -1.94 9.16 1.70
C PHE A 159 -2.19 9.10 3.20
N THR A 160 -2.87 10.10 3.77
CA THR A 160 -3.17 10.10 5.20
C THR A 160 -4.13 8.97 5.59
N GLU A 161 -5.12 8.64 4.76
CA GLU A 161 -5.97 7.46 5.01
C GLU A 161 -5.19 6.15 4.90
N GLN A 162 -4.34 6.01 3.87
CA GLN A 162 -3.47 4.85 3.69
C GLN A 162 -2.54 4.63 4.90
N GLN A 163 -1.95 5.70 5.43
CA GLN A 163 -1.10 5.61 6.62
C GLN A 163 -1.90 5.13 7.84
N LYS A 164 -3.16 5.56 7.99
CA LYS A 164 -4.05 5.07 9.07
C LYS A 164 -4.43 3.60 8.94
N SER A 165 -4.21 2.97 7.78
CA SER A 165 -4.40 1.54 7.57
C SER A 165 -3.10 0.73 7.55
N GLY A 166 -1.95 1.37 7.86
CA GLY A 166 -0.65 0.72 7.96
C GLY A 166 0.15 0.67 6.66
N ILE A 167 -0.30 1.37 5.62
CA ILE A 167 0.40 1.46 4.34
C ILE A 167 1.49 2.54 4.46
N THR A 168 2.69 2.18 4.04
CA THR A 168 3.88 3.06 4.08
C THR A 168 4.37 3.44 2.69
N THR A 169 4.08 2.60 1.68
CA THR A 169 4.55 2.76 0.31
C THR A 169 3.41 2.56 -0.67
N THR A 170 3.30 3.42 -1.68
CA THR A 170 2.25 3.34 -2.71
C THR A 170 2.80 3.56 -4.12
N LEU A 171 2.34 2.77 -5.10
CA LEU A 171 2.47 3.13 -6.52
C LEU A 171 1.29 4.02 -6.92
N SER A 172 1.56 5.28 -7.24
CA SER A 172 0.58 6.17 -7.86
C SER A 172 0.62 6.00 -9.38
N HIS A 173 -0.55 5.82 -10.00
CA HIS A 173 -0.71 5.86 -11.45
C HIS A 173 -1.58 7.07 -11.78
N TYR A 174 -1.04 8.12 -12.41
CA TYR A 174 -1.87 9.27 -12.78
C TYR A 174 -1.34 10.07 -13.99
N GLY A 175 -2.09 11.09 -14.41
CA GLY A 175 -1.72 12.01 -15.50
C GLY A 175 -0.82 13.19 -15.10
N ILE A 176 -0.66 13.43 -13.80
CA ILE A 176 0.15 14.52 -13.21
C ILE A 176 1.17 13.92 -12.25
N PHE A 177 2.16 14.70 -11.83
CA PHE A 177 3.16 14.25 -10.85
C PHE A 177 3.50 15.29 -9.78
N ASP A 178 3.53 16.60 -10.09
CA ASP A 178 3.94 17.63 -9.12
C ASP A 178 3.02 17.72 -7.88
N PRO A 179 1.67 17.78 -8.01
CA PRO A 179 0.79 17.75 -6.83
C PRO A 179 0.95 16.48 -5.97
N ILE A 180 1.18 15.33 -6.60
CA ILE A 180 1.41 14.06 -5.90
C ILE A 180 2.75 14.08 -5.17
N ASP A 181 3.80 14.64 -5.78
CA ASP A 181 5.13 14.77 -5.19
C ASP A 181 5.10 15.63 -3.92
N ASN A 182 4.44 16.78 -4.02
CA ASN A 182 4.25 17.70 -2.89
C ASN A 182 3.42 17.08 -1.76
N ALA A 183 2.35 16.35 -2.09
CA ALA A 183 1.53 15.66 -1.11
C ALA A 183 2.30 14.55 -0.38
N ALA A 184 3.09 13.76 -1.11
CA ALA A 184 3.94 12.73 -0.54
C ALA A 184 4.98 13.33 0.42
N LYS A 185 5.64 14.41 0.01
CA LYS A 185 6.60 15.14 0.84
C LYS A 185 5.98 15.69 2.11
N LEU A 186 4.78 16.30 2.01
CA LEU A 186 4.07 16.87 3.16
C LEU A 186 3.64 15.79 4.17
N THR A 187 3.22 14.63 3.67
CA THR A 187 2.71 13.52 4.50
C THR A 187 3.79 12.54 4.93
N GLY A 188 5.02 12.66 4.42
CA GLY A 188 6.11 11.72 4.63
C GLY A 188 5.81 10.31 4.09
N HIS A 189 4.97 10.23 3.04
CA HIS A 189 4.55 8.96 2.44
C HIS A 189 5.49 8.54 1.31
N GLU A 190 5.87 7.27 1.24
CA GLU A 190 6.75 6.78 0.18
C GLU A 190 5.95 6.47 -1.08
N VAL A 191 6.29 7.12 -2.19
CA VAL A 191 5.53 6.99 -3.43
C VAL A 191 6.44 6.68 -4.61
N ILE A 192 6.08 5.64 -5.36
CA ILE A 192 6.51 5.48 -6.73
C ILE A 192 5.48 6.18 -7.60
N ASN A 193 5.85 7.28 -8.23
CA ASN A 193 4.94 8.18 -8.90
C ASN A 193 5.00 7.94 -10.42
N ALA A 194 4.05 7.16 -10.95
CA ALA A 194 4.02 6.79 -12.36
C ALA A 194 3.17 7.76 -13.17
N ILE A 195 3.84 8.53 -14.04
CA ILE A 195 3.18 9.46 -14.94
C ILE A 195 2.74 8.74 -16.23
N SER A 196 1.47 8.90 -16.57
CA SER A 196 0.86 8.32 -17.76
C SER A 196 1.21 9.12 -19.02
N ALA A 197 1.95 8.50 -19.94
CA ALA A 197 2.24 9.05 -21.27
C ALA A 197 1.02 9.07 -22.20
N VAL A 198 0.00 8.28 -21.88
CA VAL A 198 -1.27 8.17 -22.60
C VAL A 198 -2.38 8.16 -21.55
N SER A 199 -2.74 9.36 -21.11
CA SER A 199 -3.73 9.58 -20.05
C SER A 199 -5.11 9.89 -20.62
N ASN A 200 -6.15 9.47 -19.89
CA ASN A 200 -7.54 9.81 -20.22
C ASN A 200 -7.85 11.26 -19.84
N SER A 201 -7.44 11.69 -18.65
CA SER A 201 -7.66 13.04 -18.14
C SER A 201 -6.62 14.05 -18.65
N HIS A 202 -5.44 13.57 -19.06
CA HIS A 202 -4.33 14.42 -19.50
C HIS A 202 -3.84 14.02 -20.90
N PRO A 203 -4.66 14.18 -21.96
CA PRO A 203 -4.36 13.67 -23.31
C PRO A 203 -3.17 14.36 -23.98
N LYS A 204 -2.72 15.51 -23.46
CA LYS A 204 -1.52 16.24 -23.94
C LYS A 204 -0.21 15.59 -23.49
N ASN A 205 -0.25 14.60 -22.58
CA ASN A 205 0.94 13.90 -22.14
C ASN A 205 1.58 13.13 -23.30
N THR A 206 2.91 12.98 -23.23
CA THR A 206 3.69 12.30 -24.27
C THR A 206 4.82 11.49 -23.65
N PRO A 207 5.43 10.55 -24.39
CA PRO A 207 6.66 9.90 -23.96
C PRO A 207 7.81 10.88 -23.66
N ALA A 208 7.85 12.04 -24.31
CA ALA A 208 8.87 13.06 -24.06
C ALA A 208 8.71 13.70 -22.66
N LEU A 209 7.48 13.93 -22.22
CA LEU A 209 7.19 14.37 -20.86
C LEU A 209 7.69 13.35 -19.82
N VAL A 210 7.40 12.07 -20.05
CA VAL A 210 7.84 10.98 -19.17
C VAL A 210 9.36 10.89 -19.11
N GLU A 211 10.04 10.96 -20.26
CA GLU A 211 11.50 10.96 -20.29
C GLU A 211 12.11 12.15 -19.56
N ARG A 212 11.52 13.35 -19.71
CA ARG A 212 11.96 14.54 -18.97
C ARG A 212 11.80 14.35 -17.47
N TYR A 213 10.69 13.77 -17.02
CA TYR A 213 10.43 13.48 -15.61
C TYR A 213 11.48 12.50 -15.06
N LEU A 214 11.69 11.37 -15.74
CA LEU A 214 12.71 10.37 -15.36
C LEU A 214 14.14 10.93 -15.36
N LYS A 215 14.49 11.78 -16.32
CA LYS A 215 15.81 12.42 -16.40
C LYS A 215 16.09 13.34 -15.20
N ASN A 216 15.04 13.97 -14.65
CA ASN A 216 15.15 14.91 -13.54
C ASN A 216 14.80 14.27 -12.19
N ALA A 217 14.93 12.95 -12.05
CA ALA A 217 14.43 12.22 -10.89
C ALA A 217 14.91 12.75 -9.53
N SER A 218 16.15 13.24 -9.44
CA SER A 218 16.73 13.79 -8.21
C SER A 218 16.07 15.08 -7.72
N LYS A 219 15.22 15.73 -8.52
CA LYS A 219 14.49 16.94 -8.12
C LYS A 219 13.21 16.64 -7.34
N TYR A 220 12.75 15.40 -7.37
CA TYR A 220 11.47 14.97 -6.82
C TYR A 220 11.68 14.24 -5.50
N TYR A 221 10.75 14.40 -4.57
CA TYR A 221 10.71 13.61 -3.35
C TYR A 221 10.34 12.15 -3.64
N THR A 222 9.39 11.97 -4.56
CA THR A 222 8.87 10.67 -4.98
C THR A 222 9.78 10.01 -6.01
N GLN A 223 9.74 8.68 -6.07
CA GLN A 223 10.49 7.92 -7.07
C GLN A 223 9.75 7.95 -8.43
N PRO A 224 10.31 8.55 -9.49
CA PRO A 224 9.65 8.60 -10.79
C PRO A 224 9.48 7.22 -11.44
N ALA A 225 8.31 7.01 -12.03
CA ALA A 225 7.99 5.85 -12.85
C ALA A 225 7.18 6.27 -14.09
N MET A 226 6.88 5.32 -14.97
CA MET A 226 6.14 5.56 -16.20
C MET A 226 4.87 4.72 -16.26
N ALA A 227 3.83 5.28 -16.89
CA ALA A 227 2.59 4.58 -17.10
C ALA A 227 2.01 4.83 -18.50
N ILE A 228 1.03 4.00 -18.87
CA ILE A 228 -0.05 4.36 -19.78
C ILE A 228 -1.35 3.91 -19.13
N HIS A 229 -2.48 4.57 -19.42
CA HIS A 229 -3.75 4.16 -18.85
C HIS A 229 -4.19 2.81 -19.46
N TYR A 230 -4.54 2.80 -20.75
CA TYR A 230 -4.92 1.60 -21.48
C TYR A 230 -4.11 1.40 -22.75
N LEU A 231 -3.73 0.15 -23.01
CA LEU A 231 -2.94 -0.22 -24.19
C LEU A 231 -3.61 0.18 -25.51
N ALA A 232 -4.92 0.00 -25.63
CA ALA A 232 -5.68 0.31 -26.84
C ALA A 232 -5.62 1.80 -27.24
N LYS A 233 -5.26 2.72 -26.33
CA LYS A 233 -5.11 4.15 -26.63
C LYS A 233 -3.72 4.50 -27.17
N ALA A 234 -2.69 3.72 -26.86
CA ALA A 234 -1.33 3.99 -27.33
C ALA A 234 -1.14 3.59 -28.80
N SER A 235 -0.41 4.39 -29.59
CA SER A 235 0.00 4.00 -30.93
C SER A 235 1.24 3.08 -30.89
N PRO A 236 1.50 2.25 -31.92
CA PRO A 236 2.73 1.47 -32.01
C PRO A 236 4.01 2.32 -31.85
N ALA A 237 4.03 3.54 -32.37
CA ALA A 237 5.15 4.46 -32.24
C ALA A 237 5.37 4.89 -30.78
N VAL A 238 4.29 5.18 -30.05
CA VAL A 238 4.34 5.50 -28.61
C VAL A 238 4.88 4.30 -27.82
N LEU A 239 4.38 3.08 -28.09
CA LEU A 239 4.85 1.87 -27.39
C LEU A 239 6.34 1.60 -27.63
N LYS A 240 6.82 1.72 -28.88
CA LYS A 240 8.25 1.63 -29.20
C LYS A 240 9.07 2.67 -28.44
N ARG A 241 8.60 3.92 -28.38
CA ARG A 241 9.31 4.99 -27.66
C ARG A 241 9.37 4.71 -26.16
N LEU A 242 8.28 4.25 -25.56
CA LEU A 242 8.22 3.90 -24.14
C LEU A 242 9.14 2.71 -23.81
N ALA A 243 9.26 1.70 -24.68
CA ALA A 243 10.20 0.60 -24.49
C ALA A 243 11.66 1.08 -24.45
N ILE A 244 12.03 2.03 -25.33
CA ILE A 244 13.36 2.66 -25.33
C ILE A 244 13.60 3.41 -24.00
N ILE A 245 12.62 4.19 -23.54
CA ILE A 245 12.69 4.95 -22.29
C ILE A 245 12.82 3.99 -21.10
N GLN A 246 11.97 2.96 -21.01
CA GLN A 246 12.00 1.96 -19.93
C GLN A 246 13.38 1.31 -19.84
N LYS A 247 13.96 0.90 -20.97
CA LYS A 247 15.30 0.30 -21.03
C LYS A 247 16.39 1.27 -20.59
N LYS A 248 16.34 2.52 -21.07
CA LYS A 248 17.34 3.56 -20.77
C LYS A 248 17.41 3.91 -19.28
N TYR A 249 16.25 4.12 -18.65
CA TYR A 249 16.18 4.56 -17.25
C TYR A 249 15.92 3.41 -16.27
N LYS A 250 15.77 2.17 -16.76
CA LYS A 250 15.33 1.00 -15.96
C LYS A 250 14.05 1.31 -15.17
N ALA A 251 13.18 2.15 -15.69
CA ALA A 251 12.01 2.66 -14.99
C ALA A 251 10.95 1.56 -14.80
N LEU A 252 10.19 1.63 -13.71
CA LEU A 252 8.98 0.82 -13.55
C LEU A 252 7.92 1.32 -14.53
N PHE A 253 7.26 0.40 -15.23
CA PHE A 253 6.17 0.66 -16.16
C PHE A 253 4.87 0.03 -15.66
N THR A 254 3.80 0.81 -15.56
CA THR A 254 2.49 0.31 -15.13
C THR A 254 1.37 0.68 -16.09
N LEU A 255 0.36 -0.19 -16.18
CA LEU A 255 -0.83 0.03 -16.99
C LEU A 255 -1.97 -0.90 -16.56
N HIS A 256 -3.20 -0.56 -16.95
CA HIS A 256 -4.35 -1.46 -16.82
C HIS A 256 -4.38 -2.45 -17.99
N VAL A 257 -4.51 -3.75 -17.71
CA VAL A 257 -4.45 -4.82 -18.71
C VAL A 257 -5.61 -5.79 -18.55
N ALA A 258 -6.34 -6.03 -19.65
CA ALA A 258 -7.40 -7.04 -19.74
C ALA A 258 -8.36 -7.01 -18.54
N GLU A 259 -8.74 -5.80 -18.14
CA GLU A 259 -9.57 -5.55 -16.97
C GLU A 259 -11.02 -5.99 -17.23
N THR A 260 -11.62 -5.47 -18.30
CA THR A 260 -12.97 -5.82 -18.75
C THR A 260 -12.93 -6.49 -20.11
N LYS A 261 -13.95 -7.29 -20.46
CA LYS A 261 -14.09 -7.88 -21.80
C LYS A 261 -14.02 -6.82 -22.90
N GLN A 262 -14.67 -5.69 -22.69
CA GLN A 262 -14.66 -4.56 -23.62
C GLN A 262 -13.24 -3.99 -23.80
N SER A 263 -12.46 -3.83 -22.72
CA SER A 263 -11.07 -3.36 -22.79
C SER A 263 -10.17 -4.33 -23.56
N LEU A 264 -10.39 -5.64 -23.37
CA LEU A 264 -9.67 -6.71 -24.05
C LEU A 264 -9.99 -6.69 -25.56
N GLU A 265 -11.27 -6.67 -25.93
CA GLU A 265 -11.72 -6.62 -27.32
C GLU A 265 -11.19 -5.39 -28.06
N LYS A 266 -11.22 -4.20 -27.42
CA LYS A 266 -10.64 -2.97 -27.98
C LYS A 266 -9.15 -3.13 -28.27
N SER A 267 -8.40 -3.79 -27.38
CA SER A 267 -6.97 -4.06 -27.61
C SER A 267 -6.75 -5.05 -28.75
N ILE A 268 -7.51 -6.15 -28.80
CA ILE A 268 -7.41 -7.16 -29.85
C ILE A 268 -7.76 -6.56 -31.22
N LYS A 269 -8.85 -5.79 -31.30
CA LYS A 269 -9.25 -5.10 -32.54
C LYS A 269 -8.15 -4.19 -33.10
N LYS A 270 -7.40 -3.52 -32.23
CA LYS A 270 -6.33 -2.60 -32.63
C LYS A 270 -5.03 -3.32 -33.02
N PHE A 271 -4.64 -4.35 -32.27
CA PHE A 271 -3.30 -4.94 -32.36
C PHE A 271 -3.25 -6.34 -32.95
N GLY A 272 -4.42 -6.97 -33.18
CA GLY A 272 -4.57 -8.33 -33.70
C GLY A 272 -4.33 -9.45 -32.70
N GLU A 273 -4.01 -9.14 -31.43
CA GLU A 273 -3.62 -10.14 -30.42
C GLU A 273 -3.91 -9.66 -29.00
N HIS A 274 -3.76 -10.57 -28.04
CA HIS A 274 -3.99 -10.31 -26.61
C HIS A 274 -3.02 -9.23 -26.07
N PRO A 275 -3.47 -8.28 -25.22
CA PRO A 275 -2.63 -7.17 -24.73
C PRO A 275 -1.33 -7.61 -24.06
N VAL A 276 -1.31 -8.75 -23.36
CA VAL A 276 -0.08 -9.33 -22.79
C VAL A 276 0.93 -9.69 -23.89
N LYS A 277 0.49 -10.29 -25.00
CA LYS A 277 1.33 -10.62 -26.17
C LYS A 277 1.83 -9.36 -26.87
N VAL A 278 0.97 -8.33 -26.98
CA VAL A 278 1.36 -7.01 -27.49
C VAL A 278 2.50 -6.41 -26.65
N LEU A 279 2.37 -6.42 -25.32
CA LEU A 279 3.43 -5.91 -24.43
C LEU A 279 4.75 -6.67 -24.65
N ASP A 280 4.69 -7.99 -24.83
CA ASP A 280 5.89 -8.80 -25.12
C ASP A 280 6.52 -8.40 -26.47
N ARG A 281 5.71 -8.29 -27.52
CA ARG A 281 6.14 -7.89 -28.87
C ARG A 281 6.86 -6.56 -28.90
N PHE A 282 6.43 -5.59 -28.08
CA PHE A 282 7.09 -4.28 -27.97
C PHE A 282 8.23 -4.24 -26.92
N GLY A 283 8.53 -5.35 -26.25
CA GLY A 283 9.57 -5.43 -25.21
C GLY A 283 9.19 -4.78 -23.87
N LEU A 284 7.91 -4.45 -23.70
CA LEU A 284 7.34 -3.84 -22.49
C LEU A 284 6.84 -4.88 -21.48
N LEU A 285 6.85 -6.17 -21.79
CA LEU A 285 6.56 -7.24 -20.82
C LEU A 285 7.88 -7.76 -20.22
N ASN A 286 8.25 -7.27 -19.04
CA ASN A 286 9.49 -7.66 -18.37
C ASN A 286 9.39 -7.45 -16.84
N SER A 287 10.48 -7.69 -16.11
CA SER A 287 10.54 -7.57 -14.64
C SER A 287 10.41 -6.15 -14.09
N ARG A 288 10.30 -5.14 -14.95
CA ARG A 288 9.99 -3.75 -14.59
C ARG A 288 8.62 -3.34 -15.09
N THR A 289 7.72 -4.30 -15.30
CA THR A 289 6.34 -4.08 -15.73
C THR A 289 5.36 -4.60 -14.70
N LEU A 290 4.37 -3.78 -14.37
CA LEU A 290 3.34 -4.09 -13.39
C LEU A 290 1.95 -3.83 -14.00
N MET A 291 1.18 -4.90 -14.17
CA MET A 291 -0.13 -4.87 -14.85
C MET A 291 -1.25 -4.90 -13.82
N SER A 292 -2.11 -3.89 -13.83
CA SER A 292 -3.28 -3.82 -12.95
C SER A 292 -4.45 -4.64 -13.52
N HIS A 293 -5.26 -5.20 -12.62
CA HIS A 293 -6.44 -6.04 -12.87
C HIS A 293 -6.11 -7.44 -13.40
N VAL A 294 -5.75 -7.57 -14.69
CA VAL A 294 -5.41 -8.85 -15.34
C VAL A 294 -6.51 -9.92 -15.13
N VAL A 295 -7.77 -9.53 -15.35
CA VAL A 295 -8.95 -10.36 -15.08
C VAL A 295 -9.19 -11.35 -16.22
N HIS A 296 -9.10 -10.90 -17.46
CA HIS A 296 -9.38 -11.71 -18.64
C HIS A 296 -8.08 -12.21 -19.28
N VAL A 297 -7.52 -13.27 -18.71
CA VAL A 297 -6.31 -13.94 -19.24
C VAL A 297 -6.50 -15.45 -19.32
N GLY A 298 -5.82 -16.08 -20.28
CA GLY A 298 -5.75 -17.52 -20.42
C GLY A 298 -4.42 -18.09 -19.91
N ARG A 299 -4.28 -19.41 -20.09
CA ARG A 299 -3.07 -20.16 -19.74
C ARG A 299 -1.82 -19.60 -20.42
N GLU A 300 -1.89 -19.32 -21.72
CA GLU A 300 -0.75 -18.84 -22.50
C GLU A 300 -0.25 -17.47 -22.01
N GLU A 301 -1.17 -16.57 -21.69
CA GLU A 301 -0.82 -15.26 -21.14
C GLU A 301 -0.12 -15.40 -19.79
N VAL A 302 -0.63 -16.24 -18.88
CA VAL A 302 -0.01 -16.45 -17.57
C VAL A 302 1.39 -17.05 -17.69
N GLU A 303 1.58 -18.02 -18.58
CA GLU A 303 2.90 -18.60 -18.87
C GLU A 303 3.88 -17.54 -19.39
N LEU A 304 3.42 -16.64 -20.27
CA LEU A 304 4.23 -15.55 -20.80
C LEU A 304 4.59 -14.51 -19.73
N ILE A 305 3.63 -14.13 -18.87
CA ILE A 305 3.86 -13.22 -17.74
C ILE A 305 4.94 -13.79 -16.81
N LEU A 306 4.83 -15.08 -16.47
CA LEU A 306 5.79 -15.77 -15.61
C LEU A 306 7.18 -15.82 -16.26
N LYS A 307 7.26 -16.20 -17.55
CA LYS A 307 8.51 -16.26 -18.31
C LYS A 307 9.23 -14.90 -18.33
N ARG A 308 8.49 -13.81 -18.46
CA ARG A 308 9.02 -12.44 -18.49
C ARG A 308 9.21 -11.81 -17.11
N LYS A 309 8.77 -12.49 -16.05
CA LYS A 309 8.83 -12.01 -14.67
C LYS A 309 8.08 -10.69 -14.44
N ALA A 310 7.06 -10.40 -15.25
CA ALA A 310 6.21 -9.22 -15.07
C ALA A 310 5.28 -9.39 -13.86
N GLY A 311 5.03 -8.30 -13.14
CA GLY A 311 4.15 -8.27 -11.98
C GLY A 311 2.69 -7.96 -12.33
N ILE A 312 1.81 -8.31 -11.41
CA ILE A 312 0.36 -8.14 -11.49
C ILE A 312 -0.10 -7.45 -10.22
N VAL A 313 -1.04 -6.52 -10.32
CA VAL A 313 -1.76 -5.98 -9.17
C VAL A 313 -3.20 -6.45 -9.22
N HIS A 314 -3.56 -7.28 -8.26
CA HIS A 314 -4.92 -7.72 -8.06
C HIS A 314 -5.69 -6.68 -7.24
N LEU A 315 -6.85 -6.27 -7.75
CA LEU A 315 -7.70 -5.19 -7.24
C LEU A 315 -9.12 -5.73 -6.97
N PRO A 316 -9.29 -6.64 -5.99
CA PRO A 316 -10.49 -7.47 -5.87
C PRO A 316 -11.78 -6.67 -5.71
N THR A 317 -11.78 -5.64 -4.85
CA THR A 317 -12.99 -4.84 -4.60
C THR A 317 -13.35 -3.99 -5.82
N SER A 318 -12.36 -3.37 -6.46
CA SER A 318 -12.55 -2.56 -7.68
C SER A 318 -13.11 -3.42 -8.82
N ASN A 319 -12.49 -4.58 -9.08
CA ASN A 319 -12.93 -5.49 -10.14
C ASN A 319 -14.41 -5.89 -10.03
N LEU A 320 -14.90 -6.10 -8.81
CA LEU A 320 -16.30 -6.46 -8.58
C LEU A 320 -17.24 -5.26 -8.77
N LEU A 321 -16.91 -4.10 -8.21
CA LEU A 321 -17.77 -2.93 -8.29
C LEU A 321 -17.85 -2.33 -9.70
N HIS A 322 -16.77 -2.45 -10.48
CA HIS A 322 -16.76 -2.09 -11.90
C HIS A 322 -17.30 -3.17 -12.84
N ARG A 323 -17.76 -4.32 -12.29
CA ARG A 323 -18.23 -5.48 -13.07
C ARG A 323 -17.19 -5.98 -14.09
N SER A 324 -15.91 -5.79 -13.79
CA SER A 324 -14.77 -6.24 -14.59
C SER A 324 -14.67 -7.77 -14.60
N GLY A 325 -15.06 -8.40 -13.50
CA GLY A 325 -15.13 -9.86 -13.36
C GLY A 325 -14.25 -10.37 -12.21
N ASN A 326 -14.18 -11.69 -12.08
CA ASN A 326 -13.40 -12.33 -11.03
C ASN A 326 -11.98 -12.64 -11.52
N PHE A 327 -10.99 -12.17 -10.78
CA PHE A 327 -9.59 -12.54 -11.02
C PHE A 327 -9.41 -14.05 -10.84
N ASP A 328 -8.85 -14.75 -11.83
CA ASP A 328 -8.67 -16.21 -11.78
C ASP A 328 -7.43 -16.60 -10.97
N TYR A 329 -7.46 -16.36 -9.66
CA TYR A 329 -6.39 -16.82 -8.76
C TYR A 329 -6.10 -18.33 -8.91
N PRO A 330 -7.09 -19.24 -9.05
CA PRO A 330 -6.83 -20.65 -9.32
C PRO A 330 -5.92 -20.92 -10.53
N LEU A 331 -6.07 -20.18 -11.63
CA LEU A 331 -5.19 -20.30 -12.79
C LEU A 331 -3.74 -19.94 -12.42
N PHE A 332 -3.52 -18.80 -11.77
CA PHE A 332 -2.18 -18.39 -11.32
C PHE A 332 -1.57 -19.38 -10.34
N HIS A 333 -2.37 -19.94 -9.43
CA HIS A 333 -1.93 -20.99 -8.50
C HIS A 333 -1.48 -22.26 -9.24
N ARG A 334 -2.31 -22.79 -10.16
CA ARG A 334 -1.95 -23.98 -10.96
C ARG A 334 -0.69 -23.76 -11.79
N GLN A 335 -0.50 -22.54 -12.31
CA GLN A 335 0.68 -22.16 -13.10
C GLN A 335 1.90 -21.75 -12.26
N LYS A 336 1.84 -21.85 -10.92
CA LYS A 336 2.91 -21.44 -10.00
C LYS A 336 3.34 -19.97 -10.18
N ALA A 337 2.40 -19.13 -10.60
CA ALA A 337 2.59 -17.71 -10.90
C ALA A 337 2.09 -16.78 -9.79
N THR A 338 1.67 -17.30 -8.63
CA THR A 338 1.18 -16.48 -7.50
C THR A 338 2.23 -15.52 -6.96
N LYS A 339 3.53 -15.82 -7.14
CA LYS A 339 4.64 -14.91 -6.81
C LYS A 339 4.66 -13.63 -7.65
N GLN A 340 3.86 -13.54 -8.72
CA GLN A 340 3.76 -12.35 -9.56
C GLN A 340 2.63 -11.42 -9.14
N ILE A 341 1.89 -11.72 -8.08
CA ILE A 341 0.70 -10.97 -7.67
C ILE A 341 1.01 -10.07 -6.48
N ALA A 342 0.75 -8.78 -6.57
CA ALA A 342 0.62 -7.87 -5.43
C ALA A 342 -0.85 -7.48 -5.28
N LEU A 343 -1.21 -6.89 -4.14
CA LEU A 343 -2.52 -6.25 -3.99
C LEU A 343 -2.38 -4.73 -4.11
N GLY A 344 -3.46 -4.10 -4.55
CA GLY A 344 -3.57 -2.65 -4.58
C GLY A 344 -4.95 -2.19 -4.16
N THR A 345 -5.09 -0.90 -3.85
CA THR A 345 -6.38 -0.33 -3.51
C THR A 345 -7.08 0.28 -4.70
N ASP A 346 -6.43 0.58 -5.81
CA ASP A 346 -7.08 1.40 -6.84
C ASP A 346 -7.52 2.75 -6.21
N SER A 347 -8.72 3.26 -6.50
CA SER A 347 -9.23 4.51 -5.97
C SER A 347 -10.39 4.35 -4.98
N VAL A 348 -10.70 5.42 -4.26
CA VAL A 348 -11.88 5.52 -3.39
C VAL A 348 -13.17 5.79 -4.16
N VAL A 349 -13.09 5.89 -5.48
CA VAL A 349 -14.28 6.02 -6.30
C VAL A 349 -15.06 4.71 -6.26
N SER A 350 -14.34 3.59 -6.33
CA SER A 350 -14.89 2.24 -6.34
C SER A 350 -14.91 1.59 -4.96
N LYS A 351 -14.74 2.35 -3.86
CA LYS A 351 -14.91 1.86 -2.47
C LYS A 351 -14.68 2.97 -1.46
N ASN A 352 -15.20 2.76 -0.26
CA ASN A 352 -15.14 3.77 0.80
C ASN A 352 -13.92 3.65 1.74
N ARG A 353 -12.89 2.86 1.39
CA ARG A 353 -11.68 2.71 2.23
C ARG A 353 -10.41 2.38 1.43
N LEU A 354 -9.27 2.87 1.90
CA LEU A 354 -7.93 2.54 1.41
C LEU A 354 -7.21 1.61 2.40
N ASP A 355 -7.55 0.31 2.36
CA ASP A 355 -7.07 -0.68 3.33
C ASP A 355 -6.74 -2.02 2.65
N LEU A 356 -5.44 -2.34 2.57
CA LEU A 356 -4.95 -3.58 1.94
C LEU A 356 -5.33 -4.85 2.71
N LEU A 357 -5.61 -4.77 4.01
CA LEU A 357 -6.08 -5.94 4.77
C LEU A 357 -7.49 -6.33 4.33
N THR A 358 -8.32 -5.35 4.00
CA THR A 358 -9.65 -5.62 3.44
C THR A 358 -9.59 -6.14 2.01
N GLU A 359 -8.65 -5.68 1.18
CA GLU A 359 -8.40 -6.26 -0.14
C GLU A 359 -7.88 -7.71 -0.04
N ALA A 360 -7.02 -7.99 0.94
CA ALA A 360 -6.55 -9.33 1.24
C ALA A 360 -7.70 -10.27 1.67
N LEU A 361 -8.57 -9.79 2.57
CA LEU A 361 -9.76 -10.53 2.98
C LEU A 361 -10.68 -10.79 1.79
N GLN A 362 -10.93 -9.79 0.95
CA GLN A 362 -11.76 -9.96 -0.24
C GLN A 362 -11.18 -11.01 -1.20
N THR A 363 -9.87 -10.95 -1.48
CA THR A 363 -9.16 -11.97 -2.27
C THR A 363 -9.39 -13.38 -1.69
N LYS A 364 -9.28 -13.52 -0.36
CA LYS A 364 -9.51 -14.79 0.31
C LYS A 364 -10.93 -15.29 0.14
N THR A 365 -11.91 -14.44 0.45
CA THR A 365 -13.34 -14.78 0.47
C THR A 365 -13.83 -15.21 -0.90
N MET A 366 -13.39 -14.54 -1.97
CA MET A 366 -13.73 -14.89 -3.36
C MET A 366 -13.28 -16.31 -3.76
N HIS A 367 -12.27 -16.87 -3.09
CA HIS A 367 -11.70 -18.18 -3.40
C HIS A 367 -11.72 -19.14 -2.20
N GLN A 368 -12.52 -18.85 -1.16
CA GLN A 368 -12.49 -19.57 0.11
C GLN A 368 -12.77 -21.07 -0.05
N HIS A 369 -13.71 -21.43 -0.92
CA HIS A 369 -14.10 -22.82 -1.20
C HIS A 369 -12.97 -23.67 -1.81
N LYS A 370 -11.93 -23.04 -2.39
CA LYS A 370 -10.78 -23.75 -2.98
C LYS A 370 -9.64 -23.98 -1.97
N LYS A 371 -9.59 -23.24 -0.86
CA LYS A 371 -8.50 -23.29 0.14
C LYS A 371 -7.09 -23.06 -0.44
N ILE A 372 -6.97 -22.31 -1.53
CA ILE A 372 -5.70 -22.03 -2.24
C ILE A 372 -5.07 -20.66 -1.91
N VAL A 373 -5.72 -19.86 -1.06
CA VAL A 373 -5.26 -18.51 -0.68
C VAL A 373 -4.97 -18.47 0.83
N PRO A 374 -3.77 -18.88 1.26
CA PRO A 374 -3.39 -18.84 2.68
C PRO A 374 -3.13 -17.39 3.13
N TYR A 375 -3.35 -17.11 4.41
CA TYR A 375 -3.12 -15.77 4.97
C TYR A 375 -1.65 -15.32 4.87
N SER A 376 -0.71 -16.27 4.89
CA SER A 376 0.72 -15.98 4.68
C SER A 376 1.02 -15.41 3.31
N ASP A 377 0.36 -15.91 2.26
CA ASP A 377 0.55 -15.43 0.90
C ASP A 377 -0.03 -14.03 0.75
N LEU A 378 -1.22 -13.81 1.32
CA LEU A 378 -1.85 -12.48 1.34
C LEU A 378 -0.98 -11.45 2.06
N PHE A 379 -0.44 -11.81 3.23
CA PHE A 379 0.48 -10.94 3.98
C PHE A 379 1.74 -10.64 3.17
N ASN A 380 2.29 -11.62 2.46
CA ASN A 380 3.43 -11.41 1.58
C ASN A 380 3.10 -10.46 0.41
N MET A 381 1.93 -10.64 -0.23
CA MET A 381 1.46 -9.80 -1.36
C MET A 381 1.36 -8.31 -0.98
N ILE A 382 1.00 -8.00 0.26
CA ILE A 382 0.91 -6.63 0.78
C ILE A 382 2.19 -6.13 1.46
N THR A 383 3.26 -6.94 1.51
CA THR A 383 4.55 -6.58 2.11
C THR A 383 5.70 -6.86 1.14
N ALA A 384 6.50 -7.91 1.38
CA ALA A 384 7.75 -8.17 0.67
C ALA A 384 7.55 -8.48 -0.82
N GLN A 385 6.50 -9.20 -1.18
CA GLN A 385 6.21 -9.51 -2.57
C GLN A 385 5.75 -8.26 -3.34
N GLY A 386 4.91 -7.42 -2.74
CA GLY A 386 4.55 -6.11 -3.28
C GLY A 386 5.80 -5.23 -3.51
N ALA A 387 6.65 -5.10 -2.49
CA ALA A 387 7.90 -4.36 -2.57
C ALA A 387 8.82 -4.88 -3.69
N ARG A 388 8.98 -6.21 -3.82
CA ARG A 388 9.80 -6.83 -4.87
C ARG A 388 9.28 -6.50 -6.27
N LEU A 389 7.96 -6.60 -6.49
CA LEU A 389 7.35 -6.32 -7.79
C LEU A 389 7.42 -4.83 -8.17
N LEU A 390 7.44 -3.94 -7.18
CA LEU A 390 7.73 -2.52 -7.37
C LEU A 390 9.23 -2.21 -7.56
N GLY A 391 10.11 -3.20 -7.38
CA GLY A 391 11.55 -3.02 -7.51
C GLY A 391 12.22 -2.39 -6.28
N LEU A 392 11.65 -2.60 -5.09
CA LEU A 392 12.13 -2.13 -3.79
C LEU A 392 12.65 -3.31 -2.93
N PRO A 393 13.83 -3.87 -3.21
CA PRO A 393 14.29 -5.13 -2.59
C PRO A 393 14.58 -5.06 -1.08
N LYS A 394 14.69 -3.84 -0.52
CA LYS A 394 14.98 -3.57 0.89
C LYS A 394 13.77 -2.98 1.63
N VAL A 395 12.56 -3.29 1.16
CA VAL A 395 11.27 -2.88 1.76
C VAL A 395 10.39 -4.11 1.97
N GLY A 396 9.45 -4.03 2.91
CA GLY A 396 8.44 -5.09 3.13
C GLY A 396 8.92 -6.28 3.98
N LYS A 397 10.11 -6.21 4.58
CA LYS A 397 10.61 -7.18 5.58
C LYS A 397 11.24 -6.44 6.75
N LEU A 398 11.23 -7.06 7.92
CA LEU A 398 11.92 -6.60 9.13
C LEU A 398 13.18 -7.43 9.32
N LEU A 399 14.20 -7.14 8.51
CA LEU A 399 15.51 -7.82 8.52
C LEU A 399 16.63 -6.77 8.49
N PRO A 400 17.85 -7.11 8.95
CA PRO A 400 19.00 -6.21 8.82
C PRO A 400 19.22 -5.71 7.38
N GLY A 401 19.50 -4.42 7.24
CA GLY A 401 19.70 -3.71 5.98
C GLY A 401 18.40 -3.37 5.22
N TYR A 402 17.23 -3.62 5.80
CA TYR A 402 15.93 -3.18 5.24
C TYR A 402 15.57 -1.80 5.78
N ARG A 403 14.81 -1.03 4.99
CA ARG A 403 14.23 0.24 5.41
C ARG A 403 13.25 0.01 6.56
N ALA A 404 13.28 0.90 7.54
CA ALA A 404 12.41 0.87 8.71
C ALA A 404 11.01 1.40 8.39
N ASP A 405 10.29 0.66 7.56
CA ASP A 405 8.84 0.83 7.35
C ASP A 405 8.13 -0.14 8.29
N VAL A 406 7.56 0.37 9.39
CA VAL A 406 7.07 -0.46 10.50
C VAL A 406 5.66 -0.04 10.91
N ALA A 407 4.74 -1.00 10.95
CA ALA A 407 3.41 -0.81 11.51
C ALA A 407 3.33 -1.45 12.90
N PHE A 408 2.70 -0.74 13.84
CA PHE A 408 2.60 -1.12 15.24
C PHE A 408 1.14 -1.36 15.62
N TRP A 409 0.87 -2.52 16.21
CA TRP A 409 -0.48 -2.99 16.50
C TRP A 409 -0.60 -3.34 17.97
N LYS A 410 -1.65 -2.86 18.63
CA LYS A 410 -1.85 -3.18 20.04
C LYS A 410 -2.33 -4.63 20.17
N LEU A 411 -1.58 -5.47 20.86
CA LEU A 411 -1.93 -6.88 21.08
C LEU A 411 -3.22 -6.99 21.90
N LYS A 412 -3.36 -6.19 22.97
CA LYS A 412 -4.59 -6.05 23.75
C LYS A 412 -5.57 -5.07 23.06
N ASP A 413 -5.98 -5.41 21.85
CA ASP A 413 -7.05 -4.76 21.08
C ASP A 413 -8.05 -5.83 20.61
N ARG A 414 -9.30 -5.43 20.36
CA ARG A 414 -10.38 -6.33 19.93
C ARG A 414 -10.05 -7.05 18.62
N GLY A 415 -9.23 -6.43 17.77
CA GLY A 415 -8.80 -7.04 16.52
C GLY A 415 -7.76 -8.15 16.67
N PHE A 416 -7.14 -8.32 17.85
CA PHE A 416 -6.02 -9.25 18.04
C PHE A 416 -6.29 -10.34 19.09
N LEU A 417 -7.24 -10.13 19.99
CA LEU A 417 -7.66 -11.12 21.00
C LEU A 417 -9.05 -11.69 20.69
N PRO A 418 -9.28 -13.01 20.92
CA PRO A 418 -8.28 -14.01 21.26
C PRO A 418 -7.44 -14.44 20.03
N TYR A 419 -6.24 -14.98 20.28
CA TYR A 419 -5.41 -15.67 19.29
C TYR A 419 -4.91 -17.00 19.89
N ASN A 420 -4.46 -17.93 19.05
CA ASN A 420 -3.84 -19.16 19.51
C ASN A 420 -2.38 -18.89 19.89
N SER A 421 -2.04 -18.92 21.17
CA SER A 421 -0.65 -18.70 21.63
C SER A 421 0.31 -19.81 21.20
N ASN A 422 -0.19 -21.03 20.97
CA ASN A 422 0.60 -22.15 20.45
C ASN A 422 0.83 -22.06 18.93
N ASP A 423 0.01 -21.29 18.21
CA ASP A 423 0.20 -20.96 16.80
C ASP A 423 -0.03 -19.44 16.57
N PRO A 424 0.96 -18.60 16.89
CA PRO A 424 0.79 -17.16 16.84
C PRO A 424 0.59 -16.61 15.41
N LYS A 425 0.65 -17.46 14.37
CA LYS A 425 0.24 -17.11 13.00
C LYS A 425 -1.24 -16.72 12.91
N THR A 426 -2.08 -17.14 13.85
CA THR A 426 -3.48 -16.69 13.90
C THR A 426 -3.61 -15.18 14.13
N LEU A 427 -2.56 -14.50 14.62
CA LEU A 427 -2.54 -13.02 14.69
C LEU A 427 -2.66 -12.39 13.30
N VAL A 428 -2.06 -13.01 12.28
CA VAL A 428 -2.13 -12.51 10.90
C VAL A 428 -3.52 -12.69 10.32
N SER A 429 -4.18 -13.81 10.60
CA SER A 429 -5.59 -13.99 10.21
C SER A 429 -6.49 -12.97 10.90
N ASN A 430 -6.31 -12.75 12.20
CA ASN A 430 -7.07 -11.76 12.96
C ASN A 430 -6.88 -10.34 12.41
N MET A 431 -5.63 -9.95 12.13
CA MET A 431 -5.30 -8.67 11.53
C MET A 431 -5.98 -8.49 10.17
N ILE A 432 -5.89 -9.49 9.27
CA ILE A 432 -6.51 -9.43 7.94
C ILE A 432 -8.04 -9.37 8.03
N THR A 433 -8.67 -10.13 8.92
CA THR A 433 -10.13 -10.12 9.05
C THR A 433 -10.66 -8.86 9.74
N TYR A 434 -9.87 -8.23 10.62
CA TYR A 434 -10.28 -7.04 11.35
C TYR A 434 -10.09 -5.73 10.57
N GLY A 435 -8.98 -5.61 9.84
CA GLY A 435 -8.64 -4.43 9.03
C GLY A 435 -7.66 -3.45 9.67
N GLY A 436 -7.19 -2.52 8.85
CA GLY A 436 -6.04 -1.65 9.11
C GLY A 436 -6.29 -0.50 10.08
N ARG A 437 -7.55 -0.09 10.32
CA ARG A 437 -7.86 1.03 11.25
C ARG A 437 -7.41 0.77 12.69
N SER A 438 -7.01 -0.46 13.02
CA SER A 438 -6.47 -0.84 14.32
C SER A 438 -5.01 -0.42 14.54
N VAL A 439 -4.27 -0.04 13.47
CA VAL A 439 -2.89 0.47 13.55
C VAL A 439 -2.81 1.56 14.62
N ARG A 440 -1.79 1.43 15.48
CA ARG A 440 -1.57 2.34 16.59
C ARG A 440 -0.52 3.39 16.25
N ASP A 441 0.62 2.95 15.76
CA ASP A 441 1.73 3.81 15.36
C ASP A 441 2.20 3.34 13.97
N LEU A 442 2.79 4.25 13.19
CA LEU A 442 3.35 3.95 11.88
C LEU A 442 4.68 4.68 11.71
N MET A 443 5.68 3.94 11.23
CA MET A 443 6.97 4.45 10.85
C MET A 443 7.16 4.29 9.34
N VAL A 444 7.56 5.36 8.67
CA VAL A 444 7.94 5.39 7.25
C VAL A 444 9.38 5.85 7.19
N ASN A 445 10.26 5.03 6.60
CA ASN A 445 11.69 5.31 6.49
C ASN A 445 12.34 5.77 7.81
N GLY A 446 12.06 5.05 8.91
CA GLY A 446 12.57 5.40 10.25
C GLY A 446 11.84 6.52 10.99
N SER A 447 10.98 7.27 10.30
CA SER A 447 10.28 8.42 10.87
C SER A 447 8.88 8.04 11.32
N PHE A 448 8.51 8.39 12.55
CA PHE A 448 7.14 8.18 13.01
C PHE A 448 6.20 9.18 12.32
N VAL A 449 5.35 8.67 11.43
CA VAL A 449 4.31 9.46 10.76
C VAL A 449 3.01 9.46 11.57
N ILE A 450 2.71 8.34 12.24
CA ILE A 450 1.58 8.21 13.16
C ILE A 450 2.10 7.84 14.54
N SER A 451 1.65 8.57 15.56
CA SER A 451 1.89 8.28 16.97
C SER A 451 0.57 8.18 17.72
N ASN A 452 0.31 7.06 18.39
CA ASN A 452 -0.93 6.85 19.17
C ASN A 452 -2.22 7.20 18.38
N ARG A 453 -2.31 6.72 17.15
CA ARG A 453 -3.40 6.97 16.18
C ARG A 453 -3.57 8.42 15.74
N THR A 454 -2.65 9.32 16.06
CA THR A 454 -2.63 10.72 15.59
C THR A 454 -1.54 10.91 14.54
N HIS A 455 -1.84 11.64 13.47
CA HIS A 455 -0.86 11.99 12.44
C HIS A 455 0.09 13.08 12.95
N ASN A 456 1.41 12.89 12.79
CA ASN A 456 2.41 13.82 13.33
C ASN A 456 2.63 15.07 12.45
N TYR A 457 2.43 14.96 11.12
CA TYR A 457 2.63 16.07 10.18
C TYR A 457 1.36 16.83 9.76
N ILE A 458 0.18 16.22 9.88
CA ILE A 458 -1.07 16.75 9.33
C ILE A 458 -2.07 17.00 10.46
N ASN A 459 -2.69 18.18 10.43
CA ASN A 459 -3.90 18.44 11.24
C ASN A 459 -5.10 17.79 10.54
N GLU A 460 -5.46 16.59 10.98
CA GLU A 460 -6.51 15.76 10.37
C GLU A 460 -7.87 16.46 10.39
N SER A 461 -8.23 17.11 11.49
CA SER A 461 -9.52 17.81 11.60
C SER A 461 -9.65 18.94 10.57
N LYS A 462 -8.57 19.71 10.36
CA LYS A 462 -8.54 20.76 9.33
C LYS A 462 -8.57 20.16 7.93
N LEU A 463 -7.79 19.09 7.69
CA LEU A 463 -7.76 18.40 6.42
C LEU A 463 -9.15 17.89 6.01
N LEU A 464 -9.89 17.25 6.93
CA LEU A 464 -11.23 16.73 6.63
C LEU A 464 -12.21 17.84 6.22
N LEU A 465 -12.15 19.01 6.86
CA LEU A 465 -12.96 20.18 6.46
C LEU A 465 -12.56 20.69 5.07
N GLN A 466 -11.26 20.80 4.79
CA GLN A 466 -10.76 21.23 3.48
C GLN A 466 -11.15 20.24 2.38
N LEU A 467 -11.04 18.93 2.63
CA LEU A 467 -11.46 17.88 1.70
C LEU A 467 -12.95 17.97 1.40
N GLN A 468 -13.79 18.16 2.42
CA GLN A 468 -15.23 18.32 2.23
C GLN A 468 -15.55 19.57 1.41
N GLN A 469 -14.89 20.70 1.69
CA GLN A 469 -15.09 21.93 0.95
C GLN A 469 -14.67 21.77 -0.52
N ALA A 470 -13.46 21.25 -0.79
CA ALA A 470 -12.96 21.02 -2.13
C ALA A 470 -13.84 20.03 -2.92
N HIS A 471 -14.32 18.97 -2.26
CA HIS A 471 -15.28 18.04 -2.85
C HIS A 471 -16.55 18.75 -3.34
N MET A 472 -17.10 19.66 -2.54
CA MET A 472 -18.30 20.41 -2.90
C MET A 472 -18.03 21.45 -3.99
N GLU A 473 -16.89 22.16 -3.92
CA GLU A 473 -16.52 23.14 -4.95
C GLU A 473 -16.26 22.48 -6.30
N LEU A 474 -15.60 21.32 -6.34
CA LEU A 474 -15.40 20.55 -7.57
C LEU A 474 -16.74 20.18 -8.22
N ARG A 475 -17.75 19.80 -7.42
CA ARG A 475 -19.09 19.47 -7.91
C ARG A 475 -19.84 20.67 -8.48
N LYS A 476 -19.61 21.89 -7.98
CA LYS A 476 -20.22 23.11 -8.55
C LYS A 476 -19.64 23.48 -9.92
N ARG A 477 -18.49 22.91 -10.29
CA ARG A 477 -17.90 23.11 -11.62
C ARG A 477 -18.55 22.24 -12.68
N LEU A 478 -19.34 21.22 -12.31
CA LEU A 478 -20.15 20.44 -13.24
C LEU A 478 -21.14 21.34 -13.97
#